data_AF-A0A1X0S7Q8-F1
#
_entry.id   AF-A0A1X0S7Q8-F1
#
_cell.length_a   1.000
_cell.length_b   1.000
_cell.length_c   1.000
_cell.angle_alpha   90.00
_cell.angle_beta   90.00
_cell.angle_gamma   90.00
#
_symmetry.space_group_name_H-M   'P 1'
#
loop_
_entity.id
_entity.type
_entity.pdbx_description
1 polymer ?
#
loop_
_entity_poly.entity_id
_entity_poly.type
_entity_poly.pdbx_seq_one_letter_code
_entity_poly.pdbx_strand_id
1 'polypeptide(L)'
;MIILEQNKLEESDLLKIETIMQKISDDSYAYTLGYSLLDKPRSEVYGFIAGLVKRMNICQTLGITISNFLDFLIDVERGYLNNPYHSFYHAVDMVLVLYHFFEYYDMSEYLTRIDVAMMIIAALCHDVGHTGKNNQFEVSCKSKLAEEFNNLSVLESNSCKLALELLDKHDLIRNIETKSKHYGSPLTRHEFKQSIIKMILATDMTHHFDLLHNISVLHNVVSKNALRNKMRPLFPKQEDAFLYFEKNHFHSKKTETTTVKSVVEDTETITVESAVEEEDIDHPHGLSSLGKSSSKLTQEERLMLCNIIIHAADVSSPCRPWELFHKLARLLYVEFSEQAETEQMLGLPQHMNLLQDSLQTTNMRFIDFVYPYFENLSVLFPKSFELLDFCSRNREEWSKLSSEPTDLESKVSIKVSMEDHPAHIPFAESGIHTSESAEKDVERKSPSPAASPWRISSSTHKRKREELSSAHMKIMRSNSDSPSRYVDFLI
;
A
#
# COMPACT_ATOMS: atom_id res chain seq x y z
N MET A 1 -7.13 -29.30 -7.56
CA MET A 1 -6.53 -28.99 -8.87
C MET A 1 -6.81 -27.54 -9.19
N ILE A 2 -5.75 -26.75 -9.31
CA ILE A 2 -5.82 -25.35 -9.74
C ILE A 2 -6.08 -25.32 -11.26
N ILE A 3 -7.03 -24.49 -11.68
CA ILE A 3 -7.40 -24.31 -13.10
C ILE A 3 -7.53 -22.82 -13.35
N LEU A 4 -6.58 -22.24 -14.07
CA LEU A 4 -6.58 -20.82 -14.43
C LEU A 4 -7.50 -20.59 -15.65
N GLU A 5 -8.31 -19.55 -15.61
CA GLU A 5 -9.26 -19.19 -16.67
C GLU A 5 -8.68 -18.11 -17.59
N GLN A 6 -7.92 -17.16 -17.05
CA GLN A 6 -7.39 -16.01 -17.78
C GLN A 6 -5.90 -16.15 -18.12
N ASN A 7 -5.17 -16.89 -17.30
CA ASN A 7 -3.73 -17.09 -17.43
C ASN A 7 -3.36 -18.53 -17.74
N LYS A 8 -2.15 -18.73 -18.24
CA LYS A 8 -1.57 -20.05 -18.50
C LYS A 8 -0.20 -20.13 -17.84
N LEU A 9 0.00 -21.22 -17.10
CA LEU A 9 1.27 -21.63 -16.52
C LEU A 9 1.54 -23.08 -16.93
N GLU A 10 2.80 -23.49 -16.91
CA GLU A 10 3.18 -24.87 -17.18
C GLU A 10 2.60 -25.81 -16.11
N GLU A 11 2.27 -27.05 -16.49
CA GLU A 11 1.69 -28.04 -15.58
C GLU A 11 2.57 -28.29 -14.35
N SER A 12 3.89 -28.27 -14.54
CA SER A 12 4.86 -28.41 -13.45
C SER A 12 4.79 -27.27 -12.43
N ASP A 13 4.52 -26.04 -12.90
CA ASP A 13 4.38 -24.88 -12.02
C ASP A 13 3.06 -24.96 -11.25
N LEU A 14 1.96 -25.32 -11.92
CA LEU A 14 0.66 -25.51 -11.26
C LEU A 14 0.73 -26.57 -10.15
N LEU A 15 1.40 -27.69 -10.41
CA LEU A 15 1.62 -28.74 -9.40
C LEU A 15 2.46 -28.24 -8.22
N LYS A 16 3.52 -27.46 -8.50
CA LYS A 16 4.37 -26.88 -7.46
C LYS A 16 3.62 -25.85 -6.62
N ILE A 17 2.81 -25.00 -7.25
CA ILE A 17 1.93 -24.03 -6.57
C ILE A 17 0.95 -24.77 -5.66
N GLU A 18 0.25 -25.79 -6.16
CA GLU A 18 -0.71 -26.56 -5.36
C GLU A 18 -0.03 -27.24 -4.17
N THR A 19 1.15 -27.83 -4.38
CA THR A 19 1.92 -28.50 -3.31
C THR A 19 2.33 -27.52 -2.22
N ILE A 20 2.87 -26.36 -2.58
CA ILE A 20 3.30 -25.34 -1.61
C ILE A 20 2.09 -24.74 -0.91
N MET A 21 1.02 -24.43 -1.64
CA MET A 21 -0.22 -23.91 -1.07
C MET A 21 -0.75 -24.83 0.03
N GLN A 22 -0.84 -26.14 -0.23
CA GLN A 22 -1.33 -27.09 0.78
C GLN A 22 -0.43 -27.10 2.02
N LYS A 23 0.89 -27.10 1.83
CA LYS A 23 1.88 -27.06 2.93
C LYS A 23 1.74 -25.79 3.78
N ILE A 24 1.60 -24.63 3.16
CA ILE A 24 1.51 -23.34 3.86
C ILE A 24 0.13 -23.16 4.53
N SER A 25 -0.93 -23.73 3.94
CA SER A 25 -2.27 -23.70 4.53
C SER A 25 -2.45 -24.65 5.72
N ASP A 26 -1.49 -25.56 5.98
CA ASP A 26 -1.54 -26.49 7.11
C ASP A 26 -1.27 -25.76 8.44
N ASP A 27 -2.14 -25.94 9.43
CA ASP A 27 -2.08 -25.27 10.72
C ASP A 27 -0.73 -25.41 11.45
N SER A 28 0.02 -26.49 11.20
CA SER A 28 1.35 -26.73 11.77
C SER A 28 2.46 -25.85 11.21
N TYR A 29 2.23 -25.15 10.09
CA TYR A 29 3.24 -24.29 9.48
C TYR A 29 3.51 -23.04 10.34
N ALA A 30 4.72 -22.92 10.85
CA ALA A 30 5.16 -21.74 11.61
C ALA A 30 5.84 -20.73 10.68
N TYR A 31 5.39 -19.47 10.76
CA TYR A 31 5.98 -18.35 10.05
C TYR A 31 6.75 -17.44 11.03
N THR A 32 7.85 -16.85 10.57
CA THR A 32 8.62 -15.88 11.35
C THR A 32 8.79 -14.61 10.55
N LEU A 33 8.83 -13.46 11.25
CA LEU A 33 9.06 -12.16 10.63
C LEU A 33 10.39 -12.06 9.85
N GLY A 34 11.34 -12.97 10.07
CA GLY A 34 12.59 -13.04 9.30
C GLY A 34 12.51 -13.76 7.94
N TYR A 35 11.39 -14.42 7.62
CA TYR A 35 11.25 -15.13 6.35
C TYR A 35 10.99 -14.15 5.22
N SER A 36 11.56 -14.43 4.04
CA SER A 36 11.38 -13.60 2.85
C SER A 36 11.23 -14.47 1.60
N LEU A 37 10.35 -14.01 0.70
CA LEU A 37 10.14 -14.58 -0.63
C LEU A 37 10.99 -13.90 -1.71
N LEU A 38 11.84 -12.95 -1.32
CA LEU A 38 12.74 -12.24 -2.22
C LEU A 38 13.61 -13.25 -3.01
N ASP A 39 13.72 -13.02 -4.33
CA ASP A 39 14.45 -13.86 -5.29
C ASP A 39 13.94 -15.29 -5.46
N LYS A 40 12.78 -15.65 -4.87
CA LYS A 40 12.18 -16.97 -5.04
C LYS A 40 11.54 -17.11 -6.43
N PRO A 41 11.53 -18.33 -7.02
CA PRO A 41 10.82 -18.58 -8.28
C PRO A 41 9.33 -18.27 -8.16
N ARG A 42 8.71 -17.75 -9.23
CA ARG A 42 7.30 -17.31 -9.22
C ARG A 42 6.33 -18.39 -8.73
N SER A 43 6.52 -19.64 -9.16
CA SER A 43 5.75 -20.80 -8.68
C SER A 43 5.76 -20.95 -7.15
N GLU A 44 6.90 -20.64 -6.51
CA GLU A 44 7.05 -20.73 -5.05
C GLU A 44 6.36 -19.56 -4.36
N VAL A 45 6.50 -18.36 -4.91
CA VAL A 45 5.82 -17.15 -4.44
C VAL A 45 4.30 -17.31 -4.52
N TYR A 46 3.76 -17.69 -5.69
CA TYR A 46 2.32 -17.88 -5.88
C TYR A 46 1.76 -18.96 -4.96
N GLY A 47 2.46 -20.11 -4.82
CA GLY A 47 2.05 -21.17 -3.90
C GLY A 47 2.03 -20.71 -2.46
N PHE A 48 3.01 -19.91 -2.04
CA PHE A 48 3.07 -19.38 -0.68
C PHE A 48 1.93 -18.40 -0.40
N ILE A 49 1.71 -17.43 -1.29
CA ILE A 49 0.63 -16.44 -1.15
C ILE A 49 -0.75 -17.10 -1.21
N ALA A 50 -0.97 -18.07 -2.12
CA ALA A 50 -2.20 -18.85 -2.15
C ALA A 50 -2.42 -19.63 -0.85
N GLY A 51 -1.35 -20.16 -0.25
CA GLY A 51 -1.39 -20.83 1.04
C GLY A 51 -1.84 -19.90 2.17
N LEU A 52 -1.27 -18.70 2.25
CA LEU A 52 -1.66 -17.68 3.24
C LEU A 52 -3.11 -17.22 3.03
N VAL A 53 -3.50 -16.95 1.78
CA VAL A 53 -4.88 -16.57 1.39
C VAL A 53 -5.89 -17.65 1.76
N LYS A 54 -5.52 -18.92 1.59
CA LYS A 54 -6.34 -20.06 2.02
C LYS A 54 -6.43 -20.11 3.54
N ARG A 55 -5.31 -20.00 4.26
CA ARG A 55 -5.25 -20.00 5.73
C ARG A 55 -6.09 -18.89 6.35
N MET A 56 -6.07 -17.69 5.76
CA MET A 56 -6.86 -16.54 6.19
C MET A 56 -8.32 -16.58 5.69
N ASN A 57 -8.74 -17.62 4.96
CA ASN A 57 -10.07 -17.75 4.37
C ASN A 57 -10.50 -16.57 3.47
N ILE A 58 -9.55 -15.94 2.78
CA ILE A 58 -9.82 -14.74 1.96
C ILE A 58 -10.72 -15.08 0.77
N CYS A 59 -10.47 -16.21 0.09
CA CYS A 59 -11.29 -16.64 -1.05
C CYS A 59 -12.75 -16.93 -0.64
N GLN A 60 -12.96 -17.63 0.49
CA GLN A 60 -14.30 -17.87 1.05
C GLN A 60 -15.00 -16.57 1.47
N THR A 61 -14.22 -15.63 2.02
CA THR A 61 -14.68 -14.29 2.40
C THR A 61 -15.17 -13.50 1.19
N LEU A 62 -14.46 -13.54 0.06
CA LEU A 62 -14.86 -12.86 -1.18
C LEU A 62 -15.88 -13.67 -2.01
N GLY A 63 -16.06 -14.96 -1.72
CA GLY A 63 -16.91 -15.85 -2.51
C GLY A 63 -16.31 -16.20 -3.87
N ILE A 64 -14.99 -16.44 -3.92
CA ILE A 64 -14.25 -16.80 -5.13
C ILE A 64 -13.43 -18.07 -4.90
N THR A 65 -12.91 -18.66 -5.97
CA THR A 65 -12.00 -19.81 -5.88
C THR A 65 -10.54 -19.36 -5.78
N ILE A 66 -9.67 -20.24 -5.30
CA ILE A 66 -8.21 -20.02 -5.34
C ILE A 66 -7.71 -19.79 -6.77
N SER A 67 -8.30 -20.46 -7.76
CA SER A 67 -7.99 -20.22 -9.17
C SER A 67 -8.25 -18.78 -9.59
N ASN A 68 -9.42 -18.23 -9.24
CA ASN A 68 -9.74 -16.84 -9.56
C ASN A 68 -8.76 -15.87 -8.90
N PHE A 69 -8.37 -16.14 -7.65
CA PHE A 69 -7.36 -15.35 -6.95
C PHE A 69 -5.98 -15.46 -7.62
N LEU A 70 -5.56 -16.64 -8.05
CA LEU A 70 -4.27 -16.84 -8.73
C LEU A 70 -4.23 -16.14 -10.09
N ASP A 71 -5.32 -16.18 -10.86
CA ASP A 71 -5.42 -15.39 -12.10
C ASP A 71 -5.20 -13.89 -11.82
N PHE A 72 -5.85 -13.37 -10.78
CA PHE A 72 -5.65 -11.99 -10.33
C PHE A 72 -4.21 -11.72 -9.88
N LEU A 73 -3.61 -12.59 -9.07
CA LEU A 73 -2.25 -12.43 -8.55
C LEU A 73 -1.19 -12.41 -9.67
N ILE A 74 -1.36 -13.24 -10.70
CA ILE A 74 -0.46 -13.27 -11.86
C ILE A 74 -0.51 -11.95 -12.62
N ASP A 75 -1.70 -11.36 -12.79
CA ASP A 75 -1.82 -10.07 -13.48
C ASP A 75 -1.42 -8.89 -12.60
N VAL A 76 -1.58 -8.97 -11.27
CA VAL A 76 -0.96 -8.03 -10.31
C VAL A 76 0.55 -8.03 -10.50
N GLU A 77 1.20 -9.19 -10.50
CA GLU A 77 2.65 -9.30 -10.70
C GLU A 77 3.09 -8.65 -12.01
N ARG A 78 2.38 -8.90 -13.11
CA ARG A 78 2.70 -8.28 -14.42
C ARG A 78 2.57 -6.77 -14.43
N GLY A 79 1.80 -6.20 -13.51
CA GLY A 79 1.70 -4.76 -13.30
C GLY A 79 2.90 -4.16 -12.58
N TYR A 80 3.73 -4.95 -11.90
CA TYR A 80 4.96 -4.45 -11.28
C TYR A 80 6.09 -4.34 -12.30
N LEU A 81 6.77 -3.20 -12.28
CA LEU A 81 8.00 -3.00 -13.05
C LEU A 81 9.19 -3.68 -12.35
N ASN A 82 10.26 -3.90 -13.11
CA ASN A 82 11.46 -4.55 -12.61
C ASN A 82 12.36 -3.55 -11.86
N ASN A 83 11.89 -3.09 -10.70
CA ASN A 83 12.66 -2.21 -9.83
C ASN A 83 13.42 -3.02 -8.75
N PRO A 84 14.59 -2.56 -8.26
CA PRO A 84 15.34 -3.23 -7.20
C PRO A 84 14.56 -3.49 -5.90
N TYR A 85 13.79 -2.53 -5.41
CA TYR A 85 12.99 -2.56 -4.18
C TYR A 85 11.49 -2.63 -4.48
N HIS A 86 10.90 -1.58 -5.09
CA HIS A 86 9.46 -1.44 -5.38
C HIS A 86 9.04 -2.38 -6.52
N SER A 87 9.07 -3.67 -6.22
CA SER A 87 8.84 -4.80 -7.10
C SER A 87 7.69 -5.65 -6.57
N PHE A 88 7.25 -6.64 -7.35
CA PHE A 88 6.28 -7.62 -6.85
C PHE A 88 6.75 -8.31 -5.55
N TYR A 89 8.07 -8.44 -5.34
CA TYR A 89 8.62 -9.02 -4.12
C TYR A 89 8.41 -8.16 -2.88
N HIS A 90 8.35 -6.82 -3.02
CA HIS A 90 7.98 -5.91 -1.93
C HIS A 90 6.51 -6.07 -1.55
N ALA A 91 5.62 -6.11 -2.55
CA ALA A 91 4.19 -6.31 -2.31
C ALA A 91 3.86 -7.65 -1.62
N VAL A 92 4.55 -8.74 -1.99
CA VAL A 92 4.37 -10.02 -1.30
C VAL A 92 4.98 -10.02 0.10
N ASP A 93 6.08 -9.31 0.33
CA ASP A 93 6.63 -9.14 1.69
C ASP A 93 5.64 -8.40 2.60
N MET A 94 4.94 -7.39 2.08
CA MET A 94 3.84 -6.74 2.82
C MET A 94 2.73 -7.72 3.22
N VAL A 95 2.31 -8.63 2.32
CA VAL A 95 1.31 -9.67 2.67
C VAL A 95 1.82 -10.58 3.79
N LEU A 96 3.10 -10.93 3.75
CA LEU A 96 3.77 -11.74 4.78
C LEU A 96 3.81 -11.01 6.13
N VAL A 97 4.08 -9.71 6.14
CA VAL A 97 4.04 -8.85 7.33
C VAL A 97 2.63 -8.72 7.88
N LEU A 98 1.64 -8.46 7.03
CA LEU A 98 0.23 -8.39 7.43
C LEU A 98 -0.25 -9.70 8.05
N TYR A 99 0.08 -10.84 7.44
CA TYR A 99 -0.22 -12.14 8.03
C TYR A 99 0.37 -12.26 9.45
N HIS A 100 1.62 -11.86 9.64
CA HIS A 100 2.26 -11.89 10.96
C HIS A 100 1.59 -10.95 11.97
N PHE A 101 1.21 -9.75 11.54
CA PHE A 101 0.50 -8.78 12.35
C PHE A 101 -0.86 -9.32 12.83
N PHE A 102 -1.60 -10.00 11.98
CA PHE A 102 -2.88 -10.61 12.34
C PHE A 102 -2.71 -11.82 13.25
N GLU A 103 -1.75 -12.70 12.95
CA GLU A 103 -1.57 -13.96 13.68
C GLU A 103 -0.93 -13.77 15.06
N TYR A 104 0.11 -12.94 15.15
CA TYR A 104 0.95 -12.86 16.35
C TYR A 104 0.71 -11.59 17.17
N TYR A 105 0.20 -10.51 16.56
CA TYR A 105 0.03 -9.22 17.24
C TYR A 105 -1.42 -8.82 17.53
N ASP A 106 -2.38 -9.70 17.26
CA ASP A 106 -3.82 -9.46 17.42
C ASP A 106 -4.33 -8.22 16.66
N MET A 107 -3.65 -7.78 15.59
CA MET A 107 -4.08 -6.59 14.83
C MET A 107 -5.41 -6.78 14.09
N SER A 108 -5.91 -8.02 14.03
CA SER A 108 -7.23 -8.39 13.50
C SER A 108 -8.37 -8.23 14.52
N GLU A 109 -8.10 -7.99 15.82
CA GLU A 109 -9.12 -8.00 16.89
C GLU A 109 -10.32 -7.07 16.61
N TYR A 110 -10.07 -5.94 15.96
CA TYR A 110 -11.08 -4.92 15.67
C TYR A 110 -11.55 -4.91 14.21
N LEU A 111 -11.07 -5.84 13.41
CA LEU A 111 -11.37 -5.93 11.98
C LEU A 111 -12.45 -6.97 11.71
N THR A 112 -13.07 -6.89 10.54
CA THR A 112 -13.93 -7.95 10.00
C THR A 112 -13.16 -8.77 8.98
N ARG A 113 -13.69 -9.94 8.58
CA ARG A 113 -13.10 -10.74 7.49
C ARG A 113 -12.99 -9.94 6.19
N ILE A 114 -14.00 -9.10 5.91
CA ILE A 114 -14.00 -8.22 4.73
C ILE A 114 -12.86 -7.22 4.79
N ASP A 115 -12.59 -6.62 5.97
CA ASP A 115 -11.49 -5.67 6.15
C ASP A 115 -10.13 -6.33 5.89
N VAL A 116 -9.90 -7.53 6.45
CA VAL A 116 -8.67 -8.31 6.21
C VAL A 116 -8.53 -8.65 4.73
N ALA A 117 -9.60 -9.11 4.06
CA ALA A 117 -9.57 -9.39 2.63
C ALA A 117 -9.25 -8.15 1.78
N MET A 118 -9.83 -7.00 2.12
CA MET A 118 -9.51 -5.72 1.48
C MET A 118 -8.03 -5.37 1.68
N MET A 119 -7.48 -5.56 2.88
CA MET A 119 -6.08 -5.25 3.16
C MET A 119 -5.09 -6.12 2.38
N ILE A 120 -5.37 -7.42 2.23
CA ILE A 120 -4.51 -8.31 1.43
C ILE A 120 -4.52 -7.88 -0.05
N ILE A 121 -5.68 -7.51 -0.60
CA ILE A 121 -5.78 -7.00 -1.97
C ILE A 121 -5.04 -5.67 -2.11
N ALA A 122 -5.25 -4.73 -1.18
CA ALA A 122 -4.60 -3.43 -1.20
C ALA A 122 -3.07 -3.56 -1.12
N ALA A 123 -2.55 -4.39 -0.22
CA ALA A 123 -1.11 -4.64 -0.09
C ALA A 123 -0.49 -5.23 -1.36
N LEU A 124 -1.17 -6.19 -2.01
CA LEU A 124 -0.71 -6.74 -3.29
C LEU A 124 -0.68 -5.69 -4.41
N CYS A 125 -1.58 -4.70 -4.36
CA CYS A 125 -1.72 -3.70 -5.42
C CYS A 125 -1.05 -2.35 -5.15
N HIS A 126 -0.56 -2.08 -3.94
CA HIS A 126 -0.24 -0.71 -3.49
C HIS A 126 0.83 0.00 -4.34
N ASP A 127 1.75 -0.76 -4.93
CA ASP A 127 2.86 -0.27 -5.76
C ASP A 127 2.81 -0.77 -7.21
N VAL A 128 1.65 -1.27 -7.67
CA VAL A 128 1.49 -1.68 -9.06
C VAL A 128 1.74 -0.47 -9.97
N GLY A 129 2.65 -0.63 -10.94
CA GLY A 129 3.05 0.45 -11.84
C GLY A 129 4.09 1.42 -11.27
N HIS A 130 4.68 1.16 -10.11
CA HIS A 130 5.74 2.00 -9.54
C HIS A 130 6.97 2.08 -10.48
N THR A 131 7.51 3.28 -10.70
CA THR A 131 8.58 3.57 -11.69
C THR A 131 10.00 3.41 -11.15
N GLY A 132 10.14 3.10 -9.86
CA GLY A 132 11.42 3.14 -9.14
C GLY A 132 11.90 4.58 -8.88
N LYS A 133 10.99 5.54 -9.01
CA LYS A 133 11.14 6.95 -8.71
C LYS A 133 10.02 7.36 -7.78
N ASN A 134 10.25 8.44 -7.03
CA ASN A 134 9.33 8.90 -6.02
C ASN A 134 8.39 10.01 -6.56
N ASN A 135 7.39 10.43 -5.77
CA ASN A 135 6.36 11.38 -6.23
C ASN A 135 6.99 12.73 -6.64
N GLN A 136 8.00 13.16 -5.89
CA GLN A 136 8.68 14.43 -6.13
C GLN A 136 9.45 14.44 -7.46
N PHE A 137 10.00 13.30 -7.88
CA PHE A 137 10.61 13.11 -9.20
C PHE A 137 9.56 13.24 -10.32
N GLU A 138 8.43 12.53 -10.20
CA GLU A 138 7.36 12.52 -11.21
C GLU A 138 6.84 13.95 -11.47
N VAL A 139 6.62 14.72 -10.40
CA VAL A 139 6.21 16.13 -10.47
C VAL A 139 7.29 17.01 -11.09
N SER A 140 8.56 16.84 -10.68
CA SER A 140 9.67 17.66 -11.15
C SER A 140 9.96 17.45 -12.64
N CYS A 141 9.85 16.22 -13.12
CA CYS A 141 10.03 15.88 -14.53
C CYS A 141 8.77 16.11 -15.38
N LYS A 142 7.64 16.50 -14.77
CA LYS A 142 6.34 16.70 -15.42
C LYS A 142 5.93 15.44 -16.20
N SER A 143 5.98 14.30 -15.54
CA SER A 143 5.58 13.06 -16.17
C SER A 143 4.11 13.08 -16.54
N LYS A 144 3.72 12.16 -17.44
CA LYS A 144 2.30 11.98 -17.80
C LYS A 144 1.44 11.64 -16.59
N LEU A 145 1.98 10.87 -15.63
CA LEU A 145 1.29 10.52 -14.40
C LEU A 145 1.06 11.77 -13.53
N ALA A 146 2.08 12.62 -13.39
CA ALA A 146 1.97 13.86 -12.64
C ALA A 146 0.91 14.81 -13.23
N GLU A 147 0.84 14.89 -14.56
CA GLU A 147 -0.23 15.61 -15.26
C GLU A 147 -1.61 14.98 -15.06
N GLU A 148 -1.71 13.65 -15.20
CA GLU A 148 -2.97 12.89 -15.08
C GLU A 148 -3.59 12.98 -13.67
N PHE A 149 -2.75 12.99 -12.63
CA PHE A 149 -3.18 13.04 -11.23
C PHE A 149 -2.99 14.41 -10.59
N ASN A 150 -2.69 15.45 -11.38
CA ASN A 150 -2.55 16.83 -10.92
C ASN A 150 -1.59 16.96 -9.72
N ASN A 151 -0.48 16.22 -9.75
CA ASN A 151 0.56 16.16 -8.71
C ASN A 151 0.08 15.66 -7.32
N LEU A 152 -1.11 15.06 -7.21
CA LEU A 152 -1.65 14.55 -5.94
C LEU A 152 -1.35 13.05 -5.82
N SER A 153 -0.47 12.67 -4.88
CA SER A 153 -0.09 11.27 -4.59
C SER A 153 0.03 10.46 -5.89
N VAL A 154 0.94 10.89 -6.76
CA VAL A 154 0.95 10.55 -8.20
C VAL A 154 1.06 9.04 -8.40
N LEU A 155 1.99 8.41 -7.69
CA LEU A 155 2.27 6.98 -7.78
C LEU A 155 1.14 6.17 -7.13
N GLU A 156 0.69 6.56 -5.94
CA GLU A 156 -0.39 5.86 -5.24
C GLU A 156 -1.73 5.97 -6.00
N SER A 157 -1.98 7.11 -6.65
CA SER A 157 -3.15 7.31 -7.51
C SER A 157 -3.09 6.43 -8.77
N ASN A 158 -1.89 6.26 -9.35
CA ASN A 158 -1.68 5.33 -10.45
C ASN A 158 -1.89 3.87 -10.00
N SER A 159 -1.32 3.47 -8.86
CA SER A 159 -1.55 2.15 -8.26
C SER A 159 -3.04 1.91 -7.99
N CYS A 160 -3.78 2.92 -7.50
CA CYS A 160 -5.22 2.84 -7.33
C CYS A 160 -5.94 2.56 -8.65
N LYS A 161 -5.61 3.29 -9.72
CA LYS A 161 -6.19 3.07 -11.05
C LYS A 161 -5.99 1.63 -11.51
N LEU A 162 -4.76 1.14 -11.48
CA LEU A 162 -4.41 -0.20 -11.92
C LEU A 162 -5.05 -1.28 -11.04
N ALA A 163 -5.12 -1.06 -9.72
CA ALA A 163 -5.81 -1.95 -8.80
C ALA A 163 -7.29 -2.12 -9.15
N LEU A 164 -7.99 -1.03 -9.48
CA LEU A 164 -9.40 -1.09 -9.86
C LEU A 164 -9.60 -1.79 -11.21
N GLU A 165 -8.74 -1.52 -12.19
CA GLU A 165 -8.77 -2.20 -13.49
C GLU A 165 -8.59 -3.70 -13.33
N LEU A 166 -7.67 -4.14 -12.45
CA LEU A 166 -7.47 -5.55 -12.11
C LEU A 166 -8.69 -6.15 -11.39
N LEU A 167 -9.27 -5.43 -10.41
CA LEU A 167 -10.49 -5.89 -9.72
C LEU A 167 -11.66 -6.11 -10.69
N ASP A 168 -11.81 -5.23 -11.69
CA ASP A 168 -12.86 -5.33 -12.69
C ASP A 168 -12.57 -6.40 -13.74
N LYS A 169 -11.32 -6.53 -14.21
CA LYS A 169 -10.89 -7.57 -15.15
C LYS A 169 -11.18 -8.98 -14.62
N HIS A 170 -10.96 -9.20 -13.33
CA HIS A 170 -11.15 -10.51 -12.70
C HIS A 170 -12.53 -10.71 -12.05
N ASP A 171 -13.41 -9.68 -12.10
CA ASP A 171 -14.68 -9.61 -11.38
C ASP A 171 -14.55 -10.16 -9.94
N LEU A 172 -13.46 -9.73 -9.28
CA LEU A 172 -12.96 -10.37 -8.05
C LEU A 172 -13.92 -10.19 -6.88
N ILE A 173 -14.71 -9.10 -6.91
CA ILE A 173 -15.63 -8.69 -5.85
C ILE A 173 -17.10 -8.94 -6.21
N ARG A 174 -17.39 -9.79 -7.21
CA ARG A 174 -18.75 -10.06 -7.70
C ARG A 174 -19.77 -10.46 -6.62
N ASN A 175 -19.30 -11.15 -5.58
CA ASN A 175 -20.13 -11.68 -4.49
C ASN A 175 -20.06 -10.83 -3.21
N ILE A 176 -19.38 -9.67 -3.23
CA ILE A 176 -19.05 -8.93 -2.02
C ILE A 176 -20.27 -8.42 -1.26
N GLU A 177 -21.34 -8.02 -1.95
CA GLU A 177 -22.53 -7.47 -1.27
C GLU A 177 -23.29 -8.55 -0.50
N THR A 178 -23.33 -9.77 -1.04
CA THR A 178 -23.91 -10.93 -0.37
C THR A 178 -23.01 -11.40 0.78
N LYS A 179 -21.71 -11.53 0.52
CA LYS A 179 -20.75 -12.01 1.53
C LYS A 179 -20.58 -11.02 2.69
N SER A 180 -20.49 -9.72 2.41
CA SER A 180 -20.35 -8.70 3.44
C SER A 180 -21.56 -8.64 4.38
N LYS A 181 -22.79 -8.84 3.84
CA LYS A 181 -24.01 -9.04 4.65
C LYS A 181 -23.93 -10.29 5.51
N HIS A 182 -23.49 -11.42 4.96
CA HIS A 182 -23.31 -12.68 5.71
C HIS A 182 -22.36 -12.53 6.90
N TYR A 183 -21.26 -11.79 6.73
CA TYR A 183 -20.30 -11.51 7.80
C TYR A 183 -20.67 -10.32 8.70
N GLY A 184 -21.89 -9.79 8.61
CA GLY A 184 -22.38 -8.74 9.51
C GLY A 184 -21.74 -7.36 9.29
N SER A 185 -21.14 -7.11 8.13
CA SER A 185 -20.61 -5.80 7.73
C SER A 185 -21.03 -5.45 6.30
N PRO A 186 -22.32 -5.20 6.04
CA PRO A 186 -22.83 -4.91 4.70
C PRO A 186 -22.06 -3.79 4.02
N LEU A 187 -21.65 -4.02 2.78
CA LEU A 187 -20.88 -3.08 1.97
C LEU A 187 -21.15 -3.33 0.48
N THR A 188 -21.32 -2.24 -0.26
CA THR A 188 -21.50 -2.25 -1.71
C THR A 188 -20.18 -2.47 -2.45
N ARG A 189 -20.23 -2.87 -3.73
CA ARG A 189 -19.02 -2.92 -4.59
C ARG A 189 -18.30 -1.56 -4.65
N HIS A 190 -19.06 -0.47 -4.66
CA HIS A 190 -18.52 0.90 -4.66
C HIS A 190 -17.72 1.16 -3.38
N GLU A 191 -18.31 0.96 -2.21
CA GLU A 191 -17.64 1.15 -0.91
C GLU A 191 -16.42 0.24 -0.72
N PHE A 192 -16.43 -0.98 -1.30
CA PHE A 192 -15.23 -1.83 -1.36
C PHE A 192 -14.09 -1.14 -2.10
N LYS A 193 -14.35 -0.68 -3.33
CA LYS A 193 -13.38 0.03 -4.16
C LYS A 193 -12.89 1.30 -3.47
N GLN A 194 -13.78 2.07 -2.83
CA GLN A 194 -13.41 3.26 -2.07
C GLN A 194 -12.45 2.92 -0.92
N SER A 195 -12.66 1.81 -0.22
CA SER A 195 -11.76 1.35 0.86
C SER A 195 -10.39 0.93 0.32
N ILE A 196 -10.34 0.20 -0.80
CA ILE A 196 -9.07 -0.16 -1.48
C ILE A 196 -8.26 1.10 -1.82
N ILE A 197 -8.89 2.09 -2.46
CA ILE A 197 -8.22 3.34 -2.82
C ILE A 197 -7.69 4.06 -1.59
N LYS A 198 -8.50 4.20 -0.54
CA LYS A 198 -8.09 4.91 0.68
C LYS A 198 -6.95 4.22 1.42
N MET A 199 -6.82 2.89 1.31
CA MET A 199 -5.71 2.14 1.89
C MET A 199 -4.43 2.30 1.07
N ILE A 200 -4.51 2.22 -0.26
CA ILE A 200 -3.35 2.42 -1.14
C ILE A 200 -2.87 3.87 -1.02
N LEU A 201 -3.77 4.86 -1.10
CA LEU A 201 -3.42 6.26 -0.89
C LEU A 201 -2.81 6.54 0.48
N ALA A 202 -3.09 5.72 1.50
CA ALA A 202 -2.51 5.89 2.82
C ALA A 202 -1.03 5.46 2.92
N THR A 203 -0.47 4.79 1.89
CA THR A 203 0.96 4.46 1.84
C THR A 203 1.82 5.65 1.43
N ASP A 204 1.24 6.71 0.87
CA ASP A 204 1.95 7.96 0.62
C ASP A 204 2.51 8.50 1.96
N MET A 205 3.84 8.59 2.02
CA MET A 205 4.58 8.98 3.21
C MET A 205 4.24 10.39 3.72
N THR A 206 3.55 11.22 2.93
CA THR A 206 3.05 12.54 3.35
C THR A 206 2.00 12.41 4.47
N HIS A 207 1.31 11.26 4.54
CA HIS A 207 0.28 10.99 5.53
C HIS A 207 0.80 10.39 6.84
N HIS A 208 2.10 10.09 6.94
CA HIS A 208 2.69 9.40 8.09
C HIS A 208 2.30 10.00 9.45
N PHE A 209 2.38 11.34 9.58
CA PHE A 209 2.08 12.02 10.84
C PHE A 209 0.58 12.09 11.15
N ASP A 210 -0.28 12.12 10.13
CA ASP A 210 -1.72 12.07 10.32
C ASP A 210 -2.16 10.66 10.74
N LEU A 211 -1.56 9.63 10.16
CA LEU A 211 -1.73 8.24 10.59
C LEU A 211 -1.23 8.02 12.02
N LEU A 212 -0.05 8.54 12.37
CA LEU A 212 0.47 8.51 13.75
C LEU A 212 -0.52 9.14 14.74
N HIS A 213 -1.07 10.31 14.40
CA HIS A 213 -2.10 10.96 15.22
C HIS A 213 -3.36 10.10 15.34
N ASN A 214 -3.77 9.48 14.24
CA ASN A 214 -4.94 8.63 14.16
C ASN A 214 -4.79 7.36 15.00
N ILE A 215 -3.59 6.80 15.19
CA ILE A 215 -3.33 5.73 16.16
C ILE A 215 -3.73 6.18 17.57
N SER A 216 -3.30 7.38 17.99
CA SER A 216 -3.66 7.91 19.32
C SER A 216 -5.17 8.13 19.46
N VAL A 217 -5.87 8.52 18.38
CA VAL A 217 -7.32 8.66 18.36
C VAL A 217 -7.99 7.29 18.56
N LEU A 218 -7.60 6.27 17.79
CA LEU A 218 -8.14 4.91 17.92
C LEU A 218 -7.89 4.32 19.30
N HIS A 219 -6.71 4.53 19.88
CA HIS A 219 -6.44 4.11 21.25
C HIS A 219 -7.43 4.69 22.25
N ASN A 220 -7.83 5.96 22.10
CA ASN A 220 -8.85 6.57 22.97
C ASN A 220 -10.26 5.98 22.74
N VAL A 221 -10.60 5.67 21.49
CA VAL A 221 -11.87 5.01 21.13
C VAL A 221 -11.95 3.62 21.78
N VAL A 222 -10.91 2.80 21.58
CA VAL A 222 -10.84 1.43 22.11
C VAL A 222 -10.79 1.43 23.65
N SER A 223 -10.03 2.35 24.25
CA SER A 223 -9.92 2.48 25.72
C SER A 223 -11.16 3.11 26.38
N LYS A 224 -12.19 3.49 25.60
CA LYS A 224 -13.39 4.19 26.08
C LYS A 224 -13.09 5.47 26.87
N ASN A 225 -11.99 6.15 26.54
CA ASN A 225 -11.66 7.44 27.16
C ASN A 225 -12.66 8.50 26.70
N ALA A 226 -13.17 9.31 27.65
CA ALA A 226 -14.19 10.33 27.38
C ALA A 226 -13.72 11.45 26.42
N LEU A 227 -12.40 11.60 26.23
CA LEU A 227 -11.81 12.52 25.26
C LEU A 227 -11.87 11.91 23.86
N ARG A 228 -13.00 12.11 23.18
CA ARG A 228 -13.08 11.87 21.73
C ARG A 228 -12.33 12.96 20.99
N ASN A 229 -11.05 12.72 20.74
CA ASN A 229 -10.30 13.50 19.76
C ASN A 229 -10.87 13.22 18.36
N LYS A 230 -10.95 14.25 17.52
CA LYS A 230 -11.44 14.12 16.16
C LYS A 230 -10.37 13.46 15.29
N MET A 231 -10.78 12.50 14.46
CA MET A 231 -9.93 11.90 13.43
C MET A 231 -9.36 12.99 12.52
N ARG A 232 -8.07 12.89 12.16
CA ARG A 232 -7.51 13.71 11.10
C ARG A 232 -7.76 13.03 9.77
N PRO A 233 -8.45 13.70 8.82
CA PRO A 233 -8.55 13.15 7.49
C PRO A 233 -7.15 13.10 6.87
N LEU A 234 -6.85 12.04 6.12
CA LEU A 234 -5.59 11.94 5.39
C LEU A 234 -5.48 13.03 4.32
N PHE A 235 -6.62 13.41 3.76
CA PHE A 235 -6.72 14.45 2.76
C PHE A 235 -7.67 15.58 3.20
N PRO A 236 -7.28 16.85 3.03
CA PRO A 236 -8.23 17.96 3.03
C PRO A 236 -9.31 17.74 1.97
N LYS A 237 -10.58 18.10 2.21
CA LYS A 237 -11.67 17.88 1.22
C LYS A 237 -11.38 18.43 -0.18
N GLN A 238 -10.61 19.52 -0.26
CA GLN A 238 -10.25 20.19 -1.51
C GLN A 238 -9.12 19.49 -2.27
N GLU A 239 -8.35 18.66 -1.58
CA GLU A 239 -7.15 17.94 -2.05
C GLU A 239 -7.31 16.42 -1.82
N ASP A 240 -8.55 15.96 -1.68
CA ASP A 240 -8.88 14.57 -1.47
C ASP A 240 -8.63 13.81 -2.76
N ALA A 241 -7.50 13.10 -2.81
CA ALA A 241 -7.09 12.29 -3.94
C ALA A 241 -8.18 11.29 -4.32
N PHE A 242 -8.93 10.74 -3.36
CA PHE A 242 -10.09 9.90 -3.65
C PHE A 242 -11.21 10.70 -4.34
N LEU A 243 -11.60 11.88 -3.83
CA LEU A 243 -12.64 12.70 -4.48
C LEU A 243 -12.21 13.22 -5.84
N TYR A 244 -10.94 13.59 -6.00
CA TYR A 244 -10.36 13.97 -7.28
C TYR A 244 -10.43 12.79 -8.26
N PHE A 245 -10.02 11.60 -7.82
CA PHE A 245 -10.04 10.39 -8.61
C PHE A 245 -11.49 9.97 -8.98
N GLU A 246 -12.42 10.00 -8.03
CA GLU A 246 -13.86 9.78 -8.25
C GLU A 246 -14.45 10.77 -9.26
N LYS A 247 -14.10 12.04 -9.16
CA LYS A 247 -14.63 13.07 -10.05
C LYS A 247 -14.06 12.98 -11.47
N ASN A 248 -12.76 12.74 -11.61
CA ASN A 248 -12.07 12.90 -12.89
C ASN A 248 -11.80 11.57 -13.61
N HIS A 249 -11.69 10.46 -12.88
CA HIS A 249 -11.22 9.18 -13.42
C HIS A 249 -12.27 8.06 -13.39
N PHE A 250 -13.26 8.13 -12.49
CA PHE A 250 -14.37 7.17 -12.48
C PHE A 250 -15.50 7.49 -13.49
N HIS A 251 -15.55 8.71 -14.04
CA HIS A 251 -16.62 9.13 -14.94
C HIS A 251 -16.28 8.88 -16.42
N SER A 252 -16.47 7.65 -16.90
CA SER A 252 -16.68 7.37 -18.32
C SER A 252 -17.96 6.59 -18.55
N LYS A 253 -18.86 7.18 -19.36
CA LYS A 253 -20.19 6.73 -19.82
C LYS A 253 -21.35 6.77 -18.81
N LYS A 254 -21.89 7.97 -18.58
CA LYS A 254 -23.36 8.10 -18.56
C LYS A 254 -23.86 7.81 -19.97
N THR A 255 -24.28 6.58 -20.24
CA THR A 255 -25.24 6.33 -21.33
C THR A 255 -26.48 7.16 -21.03
N GLU A 256 -26.74 8.16 -21.87
CA GLU A 256 -28.05 8.79 -21.97
C GLU A 256 -29.05 7.72 -22.40
N THR A 257 -29.67 7.05 -21.42
CA THR A 257 -30.83 6.21 -21.68
C THR A 257 -31.99 7.13 -22.03
N THR A 258 -32.10 7.43 -23.32
CA THR A 258 -33.33 8.00 -23.90
C THR A 258 -34.48 7.06 -23.55
N THR A 259 -35.41 7.57 -22.75
CA THR A 259 -36.56 6.82 -22.25
C THR A 259 -37.52 6.57 -23.40
N VAL A 260 -37.41 5.40 -24.04
CA VAL A 260 -38.51 4.85 -24.85
C VAL A 260 -39.40 4.03 -23.92
N LYS A 261 -40.62 4.51 -23.69
CA LYS A 261 -41.66 3.76 -23.00
C LYS A 261 -42.05 2.55 -23.87
N SER A 262 -41.81 1.35 -23.37
CA SER A 262 -42.52 0.15 -23.84
C SER A 262 -43.11 -0.59 -22.65
N VAL A 263 -44.44 -0.71 -22.70
CA VAL A 263 -45.31 -1.52 -21.84
C VAL A 263 -45.15 -2.98 -22.26
N VAL A 264 -44.77 -3.90 -21.38
CA VAL A 264 -45.16 -5.34 -21.43
C VAL A 264 -45.16 -5.93 -20.01
N GLU A 265 -46.14 -6.81 -19.82
CA GLU A 265 -46.72 -7.42 -18.62
C GLU A 265 -45.83 -8.43 -17.85
N ASP A 266 -46.26 -8.62 -16.60
CA ASP A 266 -45.80 -9.59 -15.61
C ASP A 266 -45.84 -11.04 -16.10
N THR A 267 -44.75 -11.78 -15.88
CA THR A 267 -44.80 -13.23 -15.61
C THR A 267 -43.73 -13.60 -14.58
N GLU A 268 -44.18 -14.09 -13.42
CA GLU A 268 -43.33 -14.65 -12.37
C GLU A 268 -42.75 -15.99 -12.82
N THR A 269 -41.43 -16.12 -12.76
CA THR A 269 -40.74 -17.42 -12.75
C THR A 269 -40.08 -17.62 -11.40
N ILE A 270 -40.59 -18.60 -10.65
CA ILE A 270 -40.03 -19.10 -9.41
C ILE A 270 -38.84 -20.00 -9.75
N THR A 271 -37.62 -19.56 -9.43
CA THR A 271 -36.43 -20.43 -9.38
C THR A 271 -36.15 -20.80 -7.93
N VAL A 272 -36.32 -22.09 -7.61
CA VAL A 272 -35.92 -22.68 -6.34
C VAL A 272 -34.43 -23.00 -6.42
N GLU A 273 -33.58 -22.14 -5.85
CA GLU A 273 -32.19 -22.49 -5.57
C GLU A 273 -32.11 -23.12 -4.18
N SER A 274 -31.79 -24.41 -4.16
CA SER A 274 -31.43 -25.12 -2.94
C SER A 274 -30.06 -24.63 -2.47
N ALA A 275 -30.04 -23.78 -1.46
CA ALA A 275 -28.84 -23.43 -0.72
C ALA A 275 -28.32 -24.68 0.01
N VAL A 276 -27.17 -25.19 -0.42
CA VAL A 276 -26.37 -26.08 0.41
C VAL A 276 -25.70 -25.18 1.44
N GLU A 277 -26.12 -25.29 2.70
CA GLU A 277 -25.43 -24.67 3.83
C GLU A 277 -24.07 -25.37 3.99
N GLU A 278 -23.01 -24.80 3.41
CA GLU A 278 -21.65 -25.17 3.79
C GLU A 278 -21.39 -24.64 5.21
N GLU A 279 -21.19 -25.55 6.16
CA GLU A 279 -20.79 -25.22 7.52
C GLU A 279 -19.44 -24.50 7.48
N ASP A 280 -19.40 -23.24 7.94
CA ASP A 280 -18.18 -22.46 8.13
C ASP A 280 -17.31 -23.15 9.21
N ILE A 281 -16.40 -24.06 8.81
CA ILE A 281 -15.43 -24.67 9.73
C ILE A 281 -14.37 -23.60 10.06
N ASP A 282 -14.52 -23.00 11.24
CA ASP A 282 -13.57 -22.02 11.78
C ASP A 282 -12.27 -22.73 12.17
N HIS A 283 -11.18 -22.47 11.45
CA HIS A 283 -9.85 -22.99 11.80
C HIS A 283 -9.30 -22.25 13.03
N PRO A 284 -8.62 -22.95 13.95
CA PRO A 284 -8.14 -22.37 15.19
C PRO A 284 -6.86 -21.56 14.90
N HIS A 285 -6.80 -20.33 15.45
CA HIS A 285 -5.64 -19.43 15.56
C HIS A 285 -5.62 -18.19 14.62
N GLY A 286 -5.26 -17.04 15.20
CA GLY A 286 -5.05 -15.71 14.58
C GLY A 286 -6.28 -14.99 14.01
N LEU A 287 -7.13 -15.71 13.29
CA LEU A 287 -8.35 -15.20 12.64
C LEU A 287 -9.63 -15.80 13.23
N SER A 288 -9.52 -16.68 14.24
CA SER A 288 -10.65 -17.30 14.95
C SER A 288 -11.52 -16.28 15.72
N SER A 289 -11.05 -15.05 15.91
CA SER A 289 -11.84 -13.93 16.47
C SER A 289 -12.73 -13.25 15.42
N LEU A 290 -12.49 -13.48 14.13
CA LEU A 290 -13.26 -12.89 13.02
C LEU A 290 -14.56 -13.67 12.74
N GLY A 291 -15.03 -14.51 13.67
CA GLY A 291 -16.35 -15.13 13.63
C GLY A 291 -17.47 -14.08 13.52
N LYS A 292 -18.71 -14.52 13.26
CA LYS A 292 -19.92 -13.74 12.91
C LYS A 292 -20.30 -12.53 13.81
N SER A 293 -19.50 -12.18 14.81
CA SER A 293 -19.66 -11.00 15.65
C SER A 293 -19.28 -9.72 14.90
N SER A 294 -20.19 -8.75 14.87
CA SER A 294 -19.89 -7.38 14.43
C SER A 294 -18.70 -6.81 15.20
N SER A 295 -17.75 -6.20 14.49
CA SER A 295 -16.62 -5.49 15.13
C SER A 295 -17.13 -4.42 16.11
N LYS A 296 -16.35 -4.16 17.17
CA LYS A 296 -16.61 -3.09 18.14
C LYS A 296 -16.40 -1.69 17.56
N LEU A 297 -15.72 -1.59 16.41
CA LEU A 297 -15.46 -0.34 15.70
C LEU A 297 -16.48 -0.13 14.58
N THR A 298 -16.86 1.13 14.39
CA THR A 298 -17.63 1.56 13.21
C THR A 298 -16.84 1.32 11.92
N GLN A 299 -17.51 1.32 10.77
CA GLN A 299 -16.84 1.11 9.48
C GLN A 299 -15.73 2.16 9.21
N GLU A 300 -15.96 3.41 9.59
CA GLU A 300 -14.96 4.48 9.45
C GLU A 300 -13.74 4.25 10.34
N GLU A 301 -13.95 3.86 11.60
CA GLU A 301 -12.88 3.53 12.54
C GLU A 301 -12.10 2.28 12.12
N ARG A 302 -12.77 1.29 11.50
CA ARG A 302 -12.08 0.11 10.94
C ARG A 302 -11.25 0.45 9.73
N LEU A 303 -11.76 1.27 8.80
CA LEU A 303 -11.00 1.72 7.64
C LEU A 303 -9.76 2.52 8.07
N MET A 304 -9.91 3.38 9.08
CA MET A 304 -8.79 4.08 9.70
C MET A 304 -7.75 3.12 10.25
N LEU A 305 -8.17 2.07 10.95
CA LEU A 305 -7.27 1.02 11.44
C LEU A 305 -6.58 0.27 10.28
N CYS A 306 -7.31 -0.02 9.20
CA CYS A 306 -6.73 -0.65 8.00
C CYS A 306 -5.62 0.22 7.39
N ASN A 307 -5.87 1.53 7.23
CA ASN A 307 -4.88 2.48 6.73
C ASN A 307 -3.63 2.53 7.61
N ILE A 308 -3.80 2.49 8.94
CA ILE A 308 -2.69 2.44 9.90
C ILE A 308 -1.88 1.15 9.73
N ILE A 309 -2.54 -0.01 9.67
CA ILE A 309 -1.84 -1.29 9.62
C ILE A 309 -1.14 -1.49 8.26
N ILE A 310 -1.74 -1.05 7.15
CA ILE A 310 -1.09 -1.10 5.82
C ILE A 310 0.15 -0.21 5.80
N HIS A 311 0.04 1.03 6.27
CA HIS A 311 1.20 1.92 6.37
C HIS A 311 2.29 1.31 7.25
N ALA A 312 1.92 0.74 8.41
CA ALA A 312 2.84 0.05 9.29
C ALA A 312 3.56 -1.11 8.60
N ALA A 313 2.85 -1.90 7.79
CA ALA A 313 3.42 -3.03 7.07
C ALA A 313 4.42 -2.58 5.99
N ASP A 314 4.08 -1.51 5.27
CA ASP A 314 4.90 -0.95 4.20
C ASP A 314 6.24 -0.40 4.73
N VAL A 315 6.19 0.33 5.85
CA VAL A 315 7.39 0.89 6.50
C VAL A 315 8.03 -0.03 7.55
N SER A 316 7.68 -1.32 7.55
CA SER A 316 8.10 -2.29 8.59
C SER A 316 9.52 -2.81 8.45
N SER A 317 10.24 -2.48 7.38
CA SER A 317 11.59 -2.99 7.12
C SER A 317 12.56 -2.83 8.32
N PRO A 318 12.54 -1.73 9.11
CA PRO A 318 13.40 -1.60 10.28
C PRO A 318 13.02 -2.47 11.47
N CYS A 319 11.81 -3.03 11.47
CA CYS A 319 11.29 -3.94 12.49
C CYS A 319 11.60 -5.42 12.17
N ARG A 320 12.45 -5.70 11.17
CA ARG A 320 12.81 -7.05 10.73
C ARG A 320 14.18 -7.46 11.26
N PRO A 321 14.53 -8.76 11.28
CA PRO A 321 15.90 -9.19 11.57
C PRO A 321 16.94 -8.50 10.68
N TRP A 322 18.11 -8.21 11.25
CA TRP A 322 19.19 -7.43 10.62
C TRP A 322 19.49 -7.83 9.17
N GLU A 323 19.70 -9.13 8.91
CA GLU A 323 20.07 -9.62 7.58
C GLU A 323 19.04 -9.26 6.50
N LEU A 324 17.76 -9.35 6.84
CA LEU A 324 16.68 -8.99 5.92
C LEU A 324 16.59 -7.48 5.76
N PHE A 325 16.58 -6.72 6.86
CA PHE A 325 16.50 -5.27 6.81
C PHE A 325 17.67 -4.66 6.04
N HIS A 326 18.90 -5.10 6.33
CA HIS A 326 20.11 -4.66 5.64
C HIS A 326 20.07 -4.97 4.14
N LYS A 327 19.52 -6.12 3.74
CA LYS A 327 19.33 -6.46 2.30
C LYS A 327 18.30 -5.53 1.65
N LEU A 328 17.13 -5.35 2.26
CA LEU A 328 16.06 -4.47 1.75
C LEU A 328 16.52 -3.01 1.64
N ALA A 329 17.20 -2.50 2.67
CA ALA A 329 17.77 -1.16 2.70
C ALA A 329 18.74 -0.90 1.54
N ARG A 330 19.52 -1.90 1.14
CA ARG A 330 20.44 -1.80 0.00
C ARG A 330 19.71 -1.75 -1.34
N LEU A 331 18.63 -2.53 -1.49
CA LEU A 331 17.81 -2.48 -2.70
C LEU A 331 17.17 -1.10 -2.86
N LEU A 332 16.60 -0.56 -1.78
CA LEU A 332 16.02 0.79 -1.79
C LEU A 332 17.08 1.86 -2.08
N TYR A 333 18.28 1.72 -1.52
CA TYR A 333 19.37 2.64 -1.79
C TYR A 333 19.84 2.61 -3.26
N VAL A 334 19.78 1.46 -3.93
CA VAL A 334 20.04 1.38 -5.38
C VAL A 334 19.02 2.19 -6.16
N GLU A 335 17.72 2.06 -5.86
CA GLU A 335 16.69 2.88 -6.52
C GLU A 335 16.89 4.37 -6.33
N PHE A 336 17.16 4.78 -5.09
CA PHE A 336 17.49 6.17 -4.78
C PHE A 336 18.71 6.65 -5.55
N SER A 337 19.72 5.80 -5.74
CA SER A 337 20.92 6.10 -6.53
C SER A 337 20.57 6.32 -8.00
N GLU A 338 19.79 5.41 -8.58
CA GLU A 338 19.31 5.55 -9.96
C GLU A 338 18.44 6.80 -10.14
N GLN A 339 17.64 7.19 -9.14
CA GLN A 339 16.87 8.45 -9.18
C GLN A 339 17.80 9.65 -9.18
N ALA A 340 18.73 9.73 -8.23
CA ALA A 340 19.67 10.86 -8.11
C ALA A 340 20.48 11.07 -9.39
N GLU A 341 20.94 9.99 -10.01
CA GLU A 341 21.64 10.03 -11.31
C GLU A 341 20.72 10.57 -12.42
N THR A 342 19.47 10.09 -12.47
CA THR A 342 18.50 10.55 -13.47
C THR A 342 18.17 12.04 -13.28
N GLU A 343 17.96 12.49 -12.05
CA GLU A 343 17.73 13.91 -11.71
C GLU A 343 18.91 14.77 -12.15
N GLN A 344 20.15 14.31 -11.90
CA GLN A 344 21.36 15.00 -12.33
C GLN A 344 21.44 15.11 -13.86
N MET A 345 21.19 14.02 -14.59
CA MET A 345 21.24 13.99 -16.05
C MET A 345 20.21 14.90 -16.69
N LEU A 346 19.01 14.99 -16.10
CA LEU A 346 17.92 15.82 -16.58
C LEU A 346 18.01 17.29 -16.09
N GLY A 347 18.98 17.62 -15.23
CA GLY A 347 19.12 18.95 -14.64
C GLY A 347 17.96 19.31 -13.70
N LEU A 348 17.33 18.31 -13.09
CA LEU A 348 16.26 18.46 -12.10
C LEU A 348 16.84 18.74 -10.71
N PRO A 349 16.05 19.31 -9.77
CA PRO A 349 16.44 19.36 -8.38
C PRO A 349 16.73 17.94 -7.88
N GLN A 350 17.86 17.76 -7.18
CA GLN A 350 18.18 16.48 -6.55
C GLN A 350 17.44 16.37 -5.23
N HIS A 351 16.50 15.44 -5.14
CA HIS A 351 15.74 15.18 -3.91
C HIS A 351 16.46 14.15 -3.05
N MET A 352 17.21 13.24 -3.69
CA MET A 352 18.09 12.29 -3.02
C MET A 352 19.53 12.81 -3.00
N ASN A 353 19.98 13.35 -1.86
CA ASN A 353 21.35 13.86 -1.72
C ASN A 353 22.33 12.78 -1.26
N LEU A 354 22.58 11.80 -2.13
CA LEU A 354 23.44 10.65 -1.83
C LEU A 354 24.94 11.00 -1.73
N LEU A 355 25.33 12.23 -2.12
CA LEU A 355 26.66 12.75 -1.84
C LEU A 355 26.87 13.09 -0.36
N GLN A 356 25.79 13.28 0.40
CA GLN A 356 25.82 13.58 1.83
C GLN A 356 25.28 12.44 2.69
N ASP A 357 24.30 11.70 2.18
CA ASP A 357 23.61 10.65 2.94
C ASP A 357 24.08 9.25 2.50
N SER A 358 24.98 8.68 3.30
CA SER A 358 25.40 7.28 3.18
C SER A 358 24.25 6.32 3.49
N LEU A 359 24.33 5.09 2.98
CA LEU A 359 23.39 4.01 3.31
C LEU A 359 23.14 3.92 4.84
N GLN A 360 24.21 4.04 5.63
CA GLN A 360 24.14 4.06 7.09
C GLN A 360 23.31 5.23 7.63
N THR A 361 23.63 6.46 7.20
CA THR A 361 22.99 7.67 7.71
C THR A 361 21.50 7.70 7.35
N THR A 362 21.17 7.34 6.11
CA THR A 362 19.80 7.23 5.62
C THR A 362 18.97 6.28 6.48
N ASN A 363 19.49 5.07 6.74
CA ASN A 363 18.75 4.06 7.51
C ASN A 363 18.63 4.40 9.00
N MET A 364 19.66 4.98 9.63
CA MET A 364 19.57 5.44 11.02
C MET A 364 18.48 6.50 11.18
N ARG A 365 18.43 7.48 10.27
CA ARG A 365 17.40 8.52 10.33
C ARG A 365 16.01 7.97 10.00
N PHE A 366 15.91 7.02 9.07
CA PHE A 366 14.64 6.36 8.77
C PHE A 366 14.09 5.60 9.99
N ILE A 367 14.95 4.88 10.73
CA ILE A 367 14.55 4.25 12.00
C ILE A 367 14.04 5.29 12.98
N ASP A 368 14.79 6.38 13.18
CA ASP A 368 14.37 7.47 14.08
C ASP A 368 13.03 8.09 13.69
N PHE A 369 12.76 8.15 12.38
CA PHE A 369 11.50 8.64 11.82
C PHE A 369 10.32 7.69 12.07
N VAL A 370 10.48 6.39 11.83
CA VAL A 370 9.36 5.42 11.97
C VAL A 370 9.19 4.88 13.40
N TYR A 371 10.21 4.95 14.26
CA TYR A 371 10.15 4.43 15.62
C TYR A 371 8.93 4.94 16.42
N PRO A 372 8.59 6.24 16.43
CA PRO A 372 7.41 6.75 17.13
C PRO A 372 6.10 6.13 16.63
N TYR A 373 6.04 5.74 15.36
CA TYR A 373 4.88 5.08 14.76
C TYR A 373 4.65 3.71 15.37
N PHE A 374 5.69 2.87 15.39
CA PHE A 374 5.62 1.55 16.02
C PHE A 374 5.46 1.64 17.53
N GLU A 375 5.96 2.71 18.17
CA GLU A 375 5.78 2.92 19.60
C GLU A 375 4.30 3.12 19.92
N ASN A 376 3.63 4.01 19.20
CA ASN A 376 2.20 4.25 19.37
C ASN A 376 1.36 3.03 18.95
N LEU A 377 1.77 2.32 17.89
CA LEU A 377 1.12 1.10 17.46
C LEU A 377 1.20 0.02 18.56
N SER A 378 2.34 -0.11 19.23
CA SER A 378 2.53 -1.06 20.34
C SER A 378 1.69 -0.74 21.58
N VAL A 379 1.31 0.52 21.77
CA VAL A 379 0.35 0.88 22.83
C VAL A 379 -1.04 0.35 22.50
N LEU A 380 -1.44 0.38 21.23
CA LEU A 380 -2.73 -0.16 20.78
C LEU A 380 -2.70 -1.71 20.70
N PHE A 381 -1.57 -2.28 20.29
CA PHE A 381 -1.36 -3.73 20.14
C PHE A 381 -0.12 -4.16 20.92
N PRO A 382 -0.21 -4.40 22.24
CA PRO A 382 0.95 -4.66 23.12
C PRO A 382 1.84 -5.83 22.69
N LYS A 383 1.28 -6.83 21.99
CA LYS A 383 2.06 -7.96 21.46
C LYS A 383 3.07 -7.55 20.38
N SER A 384 2.87 -6.40 19.73
CA SER A 384 3.79 -5.86 18.71
C SER A 384 4.99 -5.12 19.29
N PHE A 385 5.17 -5.08 20.61
CA PHE A 385 6.31 -4.42 21.27
C PHE A 385 7.67 -4.94 20.76
N GLU A 386 7.75 -6.20 20.32
CA GLU A 386 8.99 -6.75 19.76
C GLU A 386 9.48 -6.03 18.50
N LEU A 387 8.59 -5.35 17.76
CA LEU A 387 8.98 -4.51 16.61
C LEU A 387 9.92 -3.37 17.02
N LEU A 388 9.76 -2.83 18.24
CA LEU A 388 10.63 -1.77 18.79
C LEU A 388 12.01 -2.29 19.17
N ASP A 389 12.09 -3.54 19.62
CA ASP A 389 13.36 -4.20 19.90
C ASP A 389 14.16 -4.41 18.61
N PHE A 390 13.51 -4.85 17.52
CA PHE A 390 14.15 -4.90 16.20
C PHE A 390 14.64 -3.52 15.74
N CYS A 391 13.80 -2.47 15.81
CA CYS A 391 14.22 -1.11 15.46
C CYS A 391 15.44 -0.66 16.25
N SER A 392 15.43 -0.85 17.57
CA SER A 392 16.51 -0.43 18.46
C SER A 392 17.82 -1.15 18.15
N ARG A 393 17.77 -2.48 18.00
CA ARG A 393 18.93 -3.30 17.64
C ARG A 393 19.46 -2.95 16.26
N ASN A 394 18.60 -2.82 15.26
CA ASN A 394 19.02 -2.46 13.91
C ASN A 394 19.64 -1.07 13.85
N ARG A 395 19.12 -0.11 14.63
CA ARG A 395 19.74 1.22 14.75
C ARG A 395 21.14 1.15 15.33
N GLU A 396 21.35 0.29 16.33
CA GLU A 396 22.65 0.04 16.93
C GLU A 396 23.60 -0.61 15.91
N GLU A 397 23.15 -1.62 15.16
CA GLU A 397 23.94 -2.26 14.10
C GLU A 397 24.36 -1.27 13.02
N TRP A 398 23.44 -0.43 12.53
CA TRP A 398 23.79 0.66 11.61
C TRP A 398 24.83 1.60 12.22
N SER A 399 24.74 1.96 13.51
CA SER A 399 25.71 2.85 14.15
C SER A 399 27.13 2.27 14.28
N LYS A 400 27.27 0.93 14.23
CA LYS A 400 28.56 0.24 14.30
C LYS A 400 29.28 0.19 12.96
N LEU A 401 28.56 0.31 11.85
CA LEU A 401 29.17 0.32 10.52
C LEU A 401 30.10 1.54 10.43
N SER A 402 31.35 1.32 10.04
CA SER A 402 32.26 2.43 9.74
C SER A 402 31.72 3.21 8.55
N SER A 403 31.85 4.53 8.57
CA SER A 403 31.59 5.40 7.42
C SER A 403 32.58 5.19 6.26
N GLU A 404 33.32 4.08 6.26
CA GLU A 404 34.22 3.72 5.17
C GLU A 404 33.39 3.13 4.03
N PRO A 405 33.62 3.57 2.78
CA PRO A 405 32.98 3.01 1.61
C PRO A 405 33.16 1.50 1.59
N THR A 406 32.10 0.74 1.84
CA THR A 406 32.15 -0.69 1.53
C THR A 406 32.33 -0.83 0.03
N ASP A 407 33.10 -1.83 -0.42
CA ASP A 407 33.45 -2.13 -1.83
C ASP A 407 32.27 -2.22 -2.83
N LEU A 408 31.03 -1.98 -2.38
CA LEU A 408 29.85 -1.78 -3.21
C LEU A 408 29.58 -0.32 -3.59
N GLU A 409 29.99 0.67 -2.80
CA GLU A 409 29.92 2.09 -3.20
C GLU A 409 30.78 2.36 -4.45
N SER A 410 31.80 1.53 -4.69
CA SER A 410 32.63 1.55 -5.91
C SER A 410 32.10 0.67 -7.05
N LYS A 411 31.04 -0.13 -6.83
CA LYS A 411 30.52 -1.14 -7.78
C LYS A 411 29.04 -1.00 -8.12
N VAL A 412 28.40 0.16 -7.87
CA VAL A 412 27.08 0.50 -8.45
C VAL A 412 27.20 0.77 -9.95
N SER A 413 27.73 -0.21 -10.67
CA SER A 413 27.75 -0.32 -12.13
C SER A 413 27.29 -1.72 -12.48
N ILE A 414 26.10 -2.10 -11.98
CA ILE A 414 25.46 -3.34 -12.41
C ILE A 414 24.84 -3.04 -13.78
N LYS A 415 25.57 -3.37 -14.85
CA LYS A 415 24.96 -3.51 -16.16
C LYS A 415 23.98 -4.69 -16.09
N VAL A 416 22.69 -4.39 -15.94
CA VAL A 416 21.64 -5.36 -16.21
C VAL A 416 21.71 -5.68 -17.70
N SER A 417 22.02 -6.94 -18.01
CA SER A 417 21.98 -7.46 -19.37
C SER A 417 20.54 -7.43 -19.86
N MET A 418 20.26 -6.61 -20.88
CA MET A 418 19.00 -6.62 -21.62
C MET A 418 18.94 -7.88 -22.49
N GLU A 419 18.63 -9.04 -21.92
CA GLU A 419 18.22 -10.19 -22.73
C GLU A 419 17.00 -10.87 -22.09
N ASP A 420 15.96 -11.00 -22.92
CA ASP A 420 14.65 -11.64 -22.74
C ASP A 420 13.57 -10.89 -21.94
N HIS A 421 13.03 -9.82 -22.54
CA HIS A 421 11.72 -9.26 -22.19
C HIS A 421 10.59 -9.91 -23.02
N PRO A 422 9.52 -10.44 -22.40
CA PRO A 422 8.25 -10.56 -23.08
C PRO A 422 7.68 -9.15 -23.31
N ALA A 423 7.21 -8.91 -24.53
CA ALA A 423 6.73 -7.61 -24.98
C ALA A 423 5.67 -7.01 -24.04
N HIS A 424 5.79 -5.69 -23.80
CA HIS A 424 4.70 -4.85 -23.34
C HIS A 424 3.42 -5.22 -24.10
N ILE A 425 2.39 -5.66 -23.38
CA ILE A 425 1.04 -5.72 -23.92
C ILE A 425 0.46 -4.31 -23.72
N PRO A 426 0.14 -3.56 -24.78
CA PRO A 426 -0.61 -2.33 -24.62
C PRO A 426 -2.01 -2.69 -24.13
N PHE A 427 -2.46 -2.08 -23.04
CA PHE A 427 -3.90 -1.98 -22.80
C PHE A 427 -4.51 -1.28 -24.03
N ALA A 428 -5.50 -1.92 -24.65
CA ALA A 428 -6.03 -1.53 -25.94
C ALA A 428 -6.63 -0.11 -25.89
N GLU A 429 -5.96 0.86 -26.51
CA GLU A 429 -6.61 2.08 -26.97
C GLU A 429 -7.54 1.71 -28.13
N SER A 430 -8.85 1.72 -27.87
CA SER A 430 -9.86 1.65 -28.92
C SER A 430 -9.79 2.93 -29.75
N GLY A 431 -9.23 2.83 -30.95
CA GLY A 431 -9.10 3.92 -31.90
C GLY A 431 -10.45 4.48 -32.37
N ILE A 432 -10.51 5.81 -32.48
CA ILE A 432 -11.45 6.52 -33.33
C ILE A 432 -10.64 7.19 -34.44
N HIS A 433 -11.00 6.86 -35.67
CA HIS A 433 -10.40 7.35 -36.90
C HIS A 433 -10.53 8.87 -37.04
N THR A 434 -9.46 9.44 -37.58
CA THR A 434 -9.20 10.81 -38.03
C THR A 434 -10.25 11.39 -38.98
N SER A 435 -10.45 12.72 -38.89
CA SER A 435 -10.61 13.56 -40.08
C SER A 435 -9.92 14.91 -39.87
N GLU A 436 -8.98 15.22 -40.76
CA GLU A 436 -8.30 16.50 -40.91
C GLU A 436 -9.27 17.63 -41.26
N SER A 437 -9.02 18.82 -40.72
CA SER A 437 -9.22 20.07 -41.45
C SER A 437 -8.30 21.15 -40.89
N ALA A 438 -7.44 21.66 -41.75
CA ALA A 438 -6.54 22.79 -41.54
C ALA A 438 -7.31 24.10 -41.33
N GLU A 439 -6.84 24.97 -40.45
CA GLU A 439 -6.97 26.42 -40.61
C GLU A 439 -5.90 27.21 -39.83
N LYS A 440 -5.59 28.39 -40.37
CA LYS A 440 -4.34 29.16 -40.20
C LYS A 440 -4.37 30.16 -39.03
N ASP A 441 -3.16 30.47 -38.56
CA ASP A 441 -2.62 31.74 -38.03
C ASP A 441 -3.56 32.80 -37.47
N VAL A 442 -3.30 33.26 -36.23
CA VAL A 442 -3.10 34.70 -35.91
C VAL A 442 -2.23 34.86 -34.64
N GLU A 443 -1.11 35.56 -34.79
CA GLU A 443 -0.29 36.18 -33.73
C GLU A 443 -1.08 37.07 -32.77
N ARG A 444 -0.79 37.03 -31.46
CA ARG A 444 -0.82 38.24 -30.62
C ARG A 444 0.07 38.16 -29.38
N LYS A 445 0.81 39.27 -29.19
CA LYS A 445 1.82 39.59 -28.18
C LYS A 445 1.25 39.75 -26.76
N SER A 446 1.99 39.22 -25.76
CA SER A 446 2.37 39.71 -24.39
C SER A 446 1.48 40.74 -23.64
N PRO A 447 1.48 40.83 -22.28
CA PRO A 447 2.63 40.60 -21.38
C PRO A 447 2.37 39.97 -19.98
N SER A 448 3.48 39.66 -19.29
CA SER A 448 3.60 39.31 -17.86
C SER A 448 3.06 40.40 -16.91
N PRO A 449 2.89 40.06 -15.62
CA PRO A 449 3.84 40.61 -14.65
C PRO A 449 4.31 39.63 -13.56
N ALA A 450 5.50 39.96 -13.03
CA ALA A 450 6.16 39.36 -11.89
C ALA A 450 5.54 39.75 -10.54
N ALA A 451 5.66 38.90 -9.53
CA ALA A 451 5.83 39.29 -8.13
C ALA A 451 6.49 38.17 -7.32
N SER A 452 7.59 38.52 -6.66
CA SER A 452 8.41 37.71 -5.74
C SER A 452 7.92 37.88 -4.26
N PRO A 453 8.70 37.56 -3.20
CA PRO A 453 8.41 36.46 -2.27
C PRO A 453 8.09 36.92 -0.84
N TRP A 454 7.36 36.10 -0.07
CA TRP A 454 7.10 36.38 1.35
C TRP A 454 8.13 35.71 2.26
N ARG A 455 8.84 36.56 3.02
CA ARG A 455 9.69 36.28 4.18
C ARG A 455 9.08 37.07 5.33
N ILE A 456 8.94 36.49 6.54
CA ILE A 456 8.86 37.16 7.87
C ILE A 456 8.75 36.02 8.89
N SER A 457 9.74 35.76 9.76
CA SER A 457 10.21 36.48 10.96
C SER A 457 9.63 35.87 12.25
N SER A 458 10.57 35.40 13.09
CA SER A 458 10.40 34.89 14.45
C SER A 458 9.98 35.97 15.45
N SER A 459 9.10 35.63 16.40
CA SER A 459 9.06 36.31 17.69
C SER A 459 8.75 35.34 18.83
N THR A 460 9.56 35.46 19.88
CA THR A 460 9.49 34.75 21.17
C THR A 460 8.67 35.54 22.18
N HIS A 461 7.80 34.90 23.00
CA HIS A 461 7.85 35.00 24.47
C HIS A 461 6.76 34.18 25.22
N LYS A 462 7.27 33.23 26.03
CA LYS A 462 6.86 32.78 27.38
C LYS A 462 5.36 32.83 27.81
N ARG A 463 4.83 31.66 28.23
CA ARG A 463 4.43 31.43 29.65
C ARG A 463 4.20 29.95 30.03
N LYS A 464 4.85 29.61 31.15
CA LYS A 464 4.61 28.66 32.25
C LYS A 464 4.05 27.25 32.00
N ARG A 465 4.83 26.32 32.55
CA ARG A 465 4.66 24.88 32.73
C ARG A 465 4.20 24.65 34.18
N GLU A 466 3.22 23.78 34.38
CA GLU A 466 3.01 23.05 35.63
C GLU A 466 3.11 21.55 35.34
N GLU A 467 3.61 20.83 36.34
CA GLU A 467 4.24 19.51 36.31
C GLU A 467 3.19 18.38 36.22
N LEU A 468 3.46 17.25 35.53
CA LEU A 468 3.96 16.03 36.17
C LEU A 468 4.35 14.93 35.16
N SER A 469 5.25 14.07 35.63
CA SER A 469 5.78 12.81 35.08
C SER A 469 6.92 12.90 34.06
N SER A 470 8.13 12.91 34.62
CA SER A 470 9.44 12.93 33.98
C SER A 470 10.12 11.58 34.22
N ALA A 471 10.34 10.79 33.18
CA ALA A 471 11.43 9.80 33.14
C ALA A 471 11.90 9.36 31.75
N HIS A 472 11.10 9.46 30.68
CA HIS A 472 11.52 8.99 29.34
C HIS A 472 11.80 10.09 28.29
N MET A 473 11.61 11.37 28.66
CA MET A 473 11.62 12.49 27.69
C MET A 473 12.88 13.37 27.76
N LYS A 474 14.05 12.80 28.05
CA LYS A 474 15.31 13.57 28.25
C LYS A 474 16.39 13.35 27.18
N ILE A 475 16.12 12.58 26.13
CA ILE A 475 17.08 12.38 25.01
C ILE A 475 16.73 13.20 23.75
N MET A 476 15.51 13.76 23.62
CA MET A 476 15.07 14.44 22.39
C MET A 476 15.06 15.99 22.42
N ARG A 477 15.97 16.66 23.14
CA ARG A 477 16.02 18.15 23.17
C ARG A 477 17.35 18.78 22.76
N SER A 478 18.12 18.12 21.90
CA SER A 478 19.20 18.75 21.16
C SER A 478 19.15 18.31 19.70
N ASN A 479 18.29 18.97 18.91
CA ASN A 479 18.44 19.23 17.48
C ASN A 479 17.16 19.94 17.03
N SER A 480 17.21 21.27 17.05
CA SER A 480 16.16 22.13 16.53
C SER A 480 16.41 22.38 15.05
N ASP A 481 16.04 21.41 14.22
CA ASP A 481 15.76 21.64 12.79
C ASP A 481 14.31 21.19 12.52
N SER A 482 13.60 21.99 11.72
CA SER A 482 12.16 21.86 11.48
C SER A 482 11.77 20.51 10.83
N PRO A 483 10.69 19.83 11.27
CA PRO A 483 10.21 18.58 10.65
C PRO A 483 9.76 18.70 9.18
N SER A 484 9.45 19.92 8.72
CA SER A 484 8.87 20.16 7.38
C SER A 484 9.81 19.86 6.21
N ARG A 485 11.12 19.76 6.42
CA ARG A 485 12.05 19.42 5.33
C ARG A 485 12.26 17.92 5.15
N TYR A 486 11.84 17.08 6.11
CA TYR A 486 12.19 15.66 6.12
C TYR A 486 11.17 14.78 5.37
N VAL A 487 9.92 15.25 5.29
CA VAL A 487 8.89 14.68 4.41
C VAL A 487 9.39 14.71 2.97
N ASP A 488 10.04 15.80 2.54
CA ASP A 488 10.63 15.93 1.20
C ASP A 488 11.87 15.02 0.92
N PHE A 489 12.42 14.32 1.93
CA PHE A 489 13.62 13.46 1.77
C PHE A 489 13.31 11.96 1.63
N LEU A 490 12.08 11.54 1.90
CA LEU A 490 11.62 10.15 1.82
C LEU A 490 10.42 9.96 0.86
N ILE A 491 10.00 11.03 0.17
CA ILE A 491 8.87 11.12 -0.78
C ILE A 491 9.34 11.57 -2.15
#